data_AF-A8XW63-F1
#
_entry.id   AF-A8XW63-F1
#
_cell.length_a   1.000
_cell.length_b   1.000
_cell.length_c   1.000
_cell.angle_alpha   90.00
_cell.angle_beta   90.00
_cell.angle_gamma   90.00
#
_symmetry.space_group_name_H-M   'P 1'
#
loop_
_entity.id
_entity.type
_entity.pdbx_description
1 polymer ?
#
loop_
_entity_poly.entity_id
_entity_poly.type
_entity_poly.pdbx_seq_one_letter_code
_entity_poly.pdbx_strand_id
1 'polypeptide(L)'
;MKVATAKKPATGKKSRAVAAPSPSSSDVENATHNTPPPKKSSRAKKPVVASHKITEFFHVRRSTRKTGKQIKMEAHENLRDLVLNKSNEAILEIYLDAVKGRGIKTTVNFSKGDFVLEYIGNMMEYSEAKTVEEAYSHEEVGSYMYFFEHKNKKWCIDATAESPFKGRLINHSVLRPNLKTKVVEIDGRHHLIFVALREIEVGEELLYDYGDRSAETLANNPWLLNT
;
A
#
# COMPACT_ATOMS: atom_id res chain seq x y z
N MET A 1 -16.47 -8.13 61.70
CA MET A 1 -16.30 -6.65 61.73
C MET A 1 -17.03 -6.06 60.54
N LYS A 2 -17.98 -5.14 60.81
CA LYS A 2 -18.72 -4.33 59.82
C LYS A 2 -17.84 -3.14 59.38
N VAL A 3 -17.91 -2.73 58.09
CA VAL A 3 -18.11 -1.35 57.52
C VAL A 3 -18.15 -1.55 55.98
N ALA A 4 -19.26 -1.51 55.24
CA ALA A 4 -20.17 -0.43 54.79
C ALA A 4 -19.64 0.50 53.65
N THR A 5 -20.36 0.43 52.51
CA THR A 5 -20.70 1.48 51.49
C THR A 5 -19.57 2.00 50.57
N ALA A 6 -19.76 2.27 49.26
CA ALA A 6 -20.87 3.00 48.63
C ALA A 6 -21.13 2.68 47.13
N LYS A 7 -22.40 2.80 46.75
CA LYS A 7 -22.98 2.80 45.39
C LYS A 7 -22.69 4.12 44.65
N LYS A 8 -22.51 4.07 43.33
CA LYS A 8 -22.65 5.24 42.42
C LYS A 8 -24.01 5.25 41.71
N PRO A 9 -24.58 6.43 41.37
CA PRO A 9 -25.97 6.57 40.99
C PRO A 9 -26.20 6.59 39.47
N ALA A 10 -27.45 6.27 39.12
CA ALA A 10 -28.04 6.38 37.79
C ALA A 10 -28.52 7.82 37.50
N THR A 11 -28.36 8.23 36.25
CA THR A 11 -29.02 9.38 35.61
C THR A 11 -29.54 8.84 34.26
N GLY A 12 -30.79 8.89 33.83
CA GLY A 12 -31.85 9.87 34.03
C GLY A 12 -32.46 10.10 32.64
N LYS A 13 -33.39 9.22 32.21
CA LYS A 13 -34.15 9.32 30.95
C LYS A 13 -35.52 9.96 31.22
N LYS A 14 -35.86 11.04 30.50
CA LYS A 14 -37.21 11.58 30.20
C LYS A 14 -37.06 12.47 28.94
N SER A 15 -37.98 12.62 27.97
CA SER A 15 -39.29 12.03 27.65
C SER A 15 -39.74 12.56 26.26
N ARG A 16 -40.09 11.63 25.34
CA ARG A 16 -41.25 11.53 24.42
C ARG A 16 -41.95 12.78 23.81
N ALA A 17 -42.13 12.76 22.47
CA ALA A 17 -43.39 12.99 21.71
C ALA A 17 -43.14 12.68 20.20
N VAL A 18 -43.56 11.54 19.63
CA VAL A 18 -44.82 11.22 18.90
C VAL A 18 -45.02 12.02 17.58
N ALA A 19 -44.91 11.33 16.42
CA ALA A 19 -45.94 11.25 15.36
C ALA A 19 -45.45 10.36 14.19
N ALA A 20 -46.37 9.57 13.63
CA ALA A 20 -46.16 8.53 12.62
C ALA A 20 -46.61 9.02 11.20
N PRO A 21 -46.84 8.14 10.20
CA PRO A 21 -46.13 8.13 8.92
C PRO A 21 -46.91 8.76 7.75
N SER A 22 -46.18 9.15 6.70
CA SER A 22 -46.71 9.64 5.41
C SER A 22 -46.98 8.50 4.41
N PRO A 23 -48.12 8.49 3.70
CA PRO A 23 -48.36 7.59 2.56
C PRO A 23 -48.33 8.29 1.19
N SER A 24 -47.85 7.51 0.21
CA SER A 24 -48.25 7.36 -1.21
C SER A 24 -48.74 8.54 -2.09
N SER A 25 -48.09 8.60 -3.27
CA SER A 25 -48.57 8.89 -4.63
C SER A 25 -50.08 9.02 -4.91
N SER A 26 -50.45 9.98 -5.77
CA SER A 26 -51.04 9.71 -7.10
C SER A 26 -51.39 11.01 -7.86
N ASP A 27 -51.39 10.86 -9.17
CA ASP A 27 -51.57 11.82 -10.26
C ASP A 27 -52.88 12.62 -10.22
N VAL A 28 -52.84 13.87 -10.71
CA VAL A 28 -53.98 14.50 -11.40
C VAL A 28 -53.44 15.43 -12.51
N GLU A 29 -53.71 15.02 -13.75
CA GLU A 29 -53.62 15.81 -14.97
C GLU A 29 -54.46 17.09 -14.87
N ASN A 30 -54.03 18.20 -15.46
CA ASN A 30 -54.97 19.28 -15.77
C ASN A 30 -54.77 19.81 -17.19
N ALA A 31 -55.85 19.67 -17.95
CA ALA A 31 -55.97 20.00 -19.34
C ALA A 31 -56.07 21.52 -19.56
N THR A 32 -55.68 21.89 -20.78
CA THR A 32 -55.64 23.21 -21.40
C THR A 32 -56.98 23.96 -21.39
N HIS A 33 -56.94 25.29 -21.17
CA HIS A 33 -57.77 26.21 -21.95
C HIS A 33 -57.13 27.61 -22.09
N ASN A 34 -57.11 28.07 -23.35
CA ASN A 34 -56.52 29.31 -23.85
C ASN A 34 -57.19 30.58 -23.33
N THR A 35 -56.38 31.61 -23.04
CA THR A 35 -56.78 33.03 -23.09
C THR A 35 -55.68 33.87 -23.77
N PRO A 36 -56.03 34.93 -24.53
CA PRO A 36 -55.09 35.61 -25.43
C PRO A 36 -54.17 36.59 -24.69
N PRO A 37 -52.99 36.94 -25.26
CA PRO A 37 -51.99 37.74 -24.56
C PRO A 37 -52.33 39.23 -24.56
N PRO A 38 -52.13 39.96 -23.44
CA PRO A 38 -52.20 41.42 -23.47
C PRO A 38 -50.93 42.03 -24.08
N LYS A 39 -51.14 43.11 -24.82
CA LYS A 39 -50.15 43.84 -25.64
C LYS A 39 -48.98 44.41 -24.82
N LYS A 40 -47.81 44.39 -25.45
CA LYS A 40 -46.52 44.93 -24.98
C LYS A 40 -46.65 46.41 -24.54
N SER A 41 -46.33 46.69 -23.27
CA SER A 41 -45.88 48.03 -22.85
C SER A 41 -44.35 48.05 -22.85
N SER A 42 -43.78 49.03 -23.56
CA SER A 42 -42.33 49.24 -23.67
C SER A 42 -41.75 49.72 -22.34
N ARG A 43 -41.30 48.78 -21.51
CA ARG A 43 -40.51 49.10 -20.32
C ARG A 43 -39.13 49.58 -20.76
N ALA A 44 -38.80 50.84 -20.47
CA ALA A 44 -37.48 51.41 -20.69
C ALA A 44 -36.40 50.51 -20.06
N LYS A 45 -35.44 50.05 -20.87
CA LYS A 45 -34.29 49.27 -20.42
C LYS A 45 -33.44 50.16 -19.52
N LYS A 46 -33.39 49.88 -18.22
CA LYS A 46 -32.32 50.39 -17.35
C LYS A 46 -30.98 49.97 -17.98
N PRO A 47 -29.93 50.82 -17.97
CA PRO A 47 -28.64 50.42 -18.50
C PRO A 47 -28.18 49.21 -17.68
N VAL A 48 -28.10 48.06 -18.33
CA VAL A 48 -27.54 46.85 -17.74
C VAL A 48 -26.06 47.15 -17.62
N VAL A 49 -25.61 47.54 -16.44
CA VAL A 49 -24.18 47.60 -16.14
C VAL A 49 -23.68 46.18 -16.38
N ALA A 50 -22.96 45.99 -17.49
CA ALA A 50 -22.45 44.68 -17.86
C ALA A 50 -21.50 44.24 -16.74
N SER A 51 -21.91 43.26 -15.94
CA SER A 51 -21.03 42.67 -14.93
C SER A 51 -19.93 41.93 -15.68
N HIS A 52 -18.79 42.57 -15.85
CA HIS A 52 -17.63 41.94 -16.45
C HIS A 52 -17.19 40.81 -15.53
N LYS A 53 -16.89 39.63 -16.10
CA LYS A 53 -16.38 38.54 -15.27
C LYS A 53 -15.01 38.95 -14.75
N ILE A 54 -14.74 38.69 -13.47
CA ILE A 54 -13.41 38.96 -12.88
C ILE A 54 -12.28 38.30 -13.69
N THR A 55 -12.58 37.20 -14.38
CA THR A 55 -11.68 36.46 -15.27
C THR A 55 -11.29 37.22 -16.55
N GLU A 56 -11.97 38.32 -16.88
CA GLU A 56 -11.63 39.20 -18.01
C GLU A 56 -10.47 40.14 -17.66
N PHE A 57 -10.33 40.52 -16.38
CA PHE A 57 -9.25 41.39 -15.90
C PHE A 57 -8.13 40.62 -15.21
N PHE A 58 -8.45 39.48 -14.60
CA PHE A 58 -7.49 38.63 -13.90
C PHE A 58 -7.49 37.23 -14.50
N HIS A 59 -6.37 36.86 -15.14
CA HIS A 59 -6.19 35.52 -15.69
C HIS A 59 -6.37 34.45 -14.62
N VAL A 60 -7.21 33.46 -14.91
CA VAL A 60 -7.46 32.35 -13.99
C VAL A 60 -6.18 31.54 -13.82
N ARG A 61 -5.55 31.61 -12.64
CA ARG A 61 -4.47 30.68 -12.28
C ARG A 61 -5.07 29.29 -12.13
N ARG A 62 -4.80 28.40 -13.09
CA ARG A 62 -5.23 27.00 -12.98
C ARG A 62 -4.42 26.33 -11.87
N SER A 63 -5.15 25.70 -10.95
CA SER A 63 -4.55 24.94 -9.85
C SER A 63 -3.79 23.74 -10.39
N THR A 64 -2.55 23.54 -9.95
CA THR A 64 -1.76 22.33 -10.20
C THR A 64 -2.07 21.21 -9.22
N ARG A 65 -3.07 21.40 -8.33
CA ARG A 65 -3.46 20.39 -7.34
C ARG A 65 -3.92 19.11 -8.04
N LYS A 66 -3.32 17.99 -7.64
CA LYS A 66 -3.75 16.65 -8.03
C LYS A 66 -4.73 16.10 -7.01
N THR A 67 -5.71 15.35 -7.48
CA THR A 67 -6.62 14.60 -6.61
C THR A 67 -5.88 13.43 -5.96
N GLY A 68 -6.38 12.94 -4.83
CA GLY A 68 -5.80 11.75 -4.18
C GLY A 68 -5.78 10.51 -5.09
N LYS A 69 -6.75 10.37 -6.00
CA LYS A 69 -6.78 9.29 -7.00
C LYS A 69 -5.62 9.42 -7.99
N GLN A 70 -5.36 10.63 -8.49
CA GLN A 70 -4.24 10.89 -9.41
C GLN A 70 -2.89 10.63 -8.73
N ILE A 71 -2.71 11.10 -7.50
CA ILE A 71 -1.46 10.87 -6.73
C ILE A 71 -1.21 9.37 -6.54
N LYS A 72 -2.24 8.60 -6.19
CA LYS A 72 -2.12 7.13 -6.03
C LYS A 72 -1.81 6.42 -7.35
N MET A 73 -2.40 6.86 -8.45
CA MET A 73 -2.17 6.29 -9.77
C MET A 73 -0.74 6.57 -10.25
N GLU A 74 -0.26 7.81 -10.09
CA GLU A 74 1.13 8.16 -10.40
C GLU A 74 2.12 7.39 -9.54
N ALA A 75 1.86 7.24 -8.24
CA ALA A 75 2.70 6.42 -7.36
C ALA A 75 2.71 4.94 -7.78
N HIS A 76 1.59 4.42 -8.28
CA HIS A 76 1.51 3.05 -8.79
C HIS A 76 2.30 2.87 -10.09
N GLU A 77 2.16 3.79 -11.06
CA GLU A 77 2.94 3.76 -12.30
C GLU A 77 4.44 3.92 -12.04
N ASN A 78 4.84 4.84 -11.15
CA ASN A 78 6.23 4.99 -10.75
C ASN A 78 6.79 3.69 -10.15
N LEU A 79 6.01 3.02 -9.28
CA LEU A 79 6.43 1.75 -8.70
C LEU A 79 6.51 0.65 -9.75
N ARG A 80 5.58 0.61 -10.70
CA ARG A 80 5.59 -0.30 -11.84
C ARG A 80 6.88 -0.17 -12.64
N ASP A 81 7.26 1.06 -13.00
CA ASP A 81 8.50 1.30 -13.73
C ASP A 81 9.74 0.88 -12.93
N LEU A 82 9.78 1.18 -11.62
CA LEU A 82 10.90 0.80 -10.75
C LEU A 82 11.10 -0.72 -10.70
N VAL A 83 10.01 -1.49 -10.55
CA VAL A 83 10.02 -2.96 -10.51
C VAL A 83 10.40 -3.53 -11.87
N LEU A 84 9.72 -3.13 -12.94
CA LEU A 84 9.94 -3.73 -14.27
C LEU A 84 11.36 -3.46 -14.80
N ASN A 85 11.86 -2.25 -14.58
CA ASN A 85 13.20 -1.84 -14.99
C ASN A 85 14.30 -2.30 -14.03
N LYS A 86 13.95 -2.86 -12.86
CA LYS A 86 14.91 -3.32 -11.83
C LYS A 86 15.89 -2.21 -11.46
N SER A 87 15.37 -0.99 -11.33
CA SER A 87 16.14 0.26 -11.44
C SER A 87 17.28 0.38 -10.44
N ASN A 88 17.13 -0.23 -9.26
CA ASN A 88 18.09 -0.12 -8.17
C ASN A 88 19.14 -1.24 -8.14
N GLU A 89 19.07 -2.24 -9.01
CA GLU A 89 20.06 -3.34 -9.01
C GLU A 89 21.50 -2.83 -9.17
N ALA A 90 21.71 -1.73 -9.91
CA ALA A 90 23.05 -1.18 -10.17
C ALA A 90 23.65 -0.36 -9.01
N ILE A 91 22.81 0.15 -8.09
CA ILE A 91 23.23 1.00 -6.96
C ILE A 91 23.34 0.21 -5.64
N LEU A 92 23.31 -1.12 -5.76
CA LEU A 92 23.46 -2.06 -4.66
C LEU A 92 24.73 -2.86 -4.87
N GLU A 93 25.52 -2.97 -3.82
CA GLU A 93 26.82 -3.61 -3.85
C GLU A 93 26.79 -4.92 -3.05
N ILE A 94 27.35 -5.98 -3.64
CA ILE A 94 27.59 -7.23 -2.92
C ILE A 94 28.87 -7.06 -2.11
N TYR A 95 28.82 -7.34 -0.82
CA TYR A 95 29.99 -7.39 0.04
C TYR A 95 30.13 -8.77 0.69
N LEU A 96 31.34 -9.10 1.13
CA LEU A 96 31.63 -10.34 1.84
C LEU A 96 31.75 -10.05 3.34
N ASP A 97 30.95 -10.76 4.12
CA ASP A 97 30.98 -10.81 5.57
C ASP A 97 31.59 -12.14 6.01
N ALA A 98 32.45 -12.12 7.03
CA ALA A 98 33.17 -13.30 7.50
C ALA A 98 32.25 -14.37 8.12
N VAL A 99 31.06 -13.98 8.59
CA VAL A 99 30.12 -14.87 9.29
C VAL A 99 28.90 -15.16 8.42
N LYS A 100 28.31 -14.13 7.81
CA LYS A 100 27.06 -14.25 7.02
C LYS A 100 27.29 -14.64 5.57
N GLY A 101 28.54 -14.62 5.09
CA GLY A 101 28.86 -14.83 3.69
C GLY A 101 28.54 -13.60 2.84
N ARG A 102 27.75 -13.75 1.78
CA ARG A 102 27.38 -12.63 0.90
C ARG A 102 26.34 -11.74 1.59
N GLY A 103 26.46 -10.43 1.44
CA GLY A 103 25.44 -9.46 1.86
C GLY A 103 25.31 -8.31 0.88
N ILE A 104 24.26 -7.50 1.04
CA ILE A 104 24.02 -6.32 0.19
C ILE A 104 24.18 -5.04 0.99
N LYS A 105 24.89 -4.06 0.43
CA LYS A 105 24.95 -2.68 0.89
C LYS A 105 24.38 -1.73 -0.15
N THR A 106 23.85 -0.60 0.32
CA THR A 106 23.44 0.49 -0.59
C THR A 106 24.59 1.43 -0.88
N THR A 107 24.68 1.93 -2.12
CA THR A 107 25.62 3.02 -2.48
C THR A 107 24.94 4.41 -2.45
N VAL A 108 23.66 4.47 -2.09
CA VAL A 108 22.86 5.71 -2.00
C VAL A 108 22.00 5.73 -0.74
N ASN A 109 21.48 6.90 -0.39
CA ASN A 109 20.51 7.01 0.69
C ASN A 109 19.11 6.58 0.21
N PHE A 110 18.35 5.88 1.05
CA PHE A 110 16.92 5.63 0.85
C PHE A 110 16.10 6.32 1.96
N SER A 111 15.00 6.94 1.57
CA SER A 111 14.01 7.46 2.52
C SER A 111 13.06 6.36 2.97
N LYS A 112 12.46 6.53 4.15
CA LYS A 112 11.41 5.63 4.64
C LYS A 112 10.27 5.52 3.61
N GLY A 113 9.94 4.29 3.24
CA GLY A 113 8.88 4.00 2.28
C GLY A 113 9.34 3.88 0.83
N ASP A 114 10.62 4.15 0.53
CA ASP A 114 11.17 3.98 -0.81
C ASP A 114 11.21 2.51 -1.21
N PHE A 115 10.98 2.26 -2.50
CA PHE A 115 11.26 0.98 -3.11
C PHE A 115 12.78 0.77 -3.15
N VAL A 116 13.23 -0.41 -2.72
CA VAL A 116 14.66 -0.74 -2.67
C VAL A 116 15.01 -1.74 -3.76
N LEU A 117 14.40 -2.92 -3.79
CA LEU A 117 14.52 -3.90 -4.88
C LEU A 117 13.42 -4.96 -4.81
N GLU A 118 13.36 -5.83 -5.80
CA GLU A 118 12.48 -7.00 -5.81
C GLU A 118 13.24 -8.26 -5.36
N TYR A 119 12.55 -9.16 -4.65
CA TYR A 119 13.02 -10.52 -4.43
C TYR A 119 12.67 -11.36 -5.67
N ILE A 120 13.59 -11.42 -6.63
CA ILE A 120 13.36 -12.05 -7.94
C ILE A 120 13.69 -13.54 -7.87
N GLY A 121 12.76 -14.37 -8.36
CA GLY A 121 12.89 -15.82 -8.48
C GLY A 121 11.71 -16.42 -9.23
N ASN A 122 11.56 -17.75 -9.19
CA ASN A 122 10.42 -18.45 -9.77
C ASN A 122 9.21 -18.38 -8.84
N MET A 123 8.10 -17.79 -9.30
CA MET A 123 6.86 -17.68 -8.54
C MET A 123 6.04 -18.97 -8.67
N MET A 124 5.71 -19.60 -7.55
CA MET A 124 4.96 -20.86 -7.49
C MET A 124 3.85 -20.79 -6.44
N GLU A 125 2.82 -21.63 -6.62
CA GLU A 125 1.85 -21.87 -5.55
C GLU A 125 2.44 -22.79 -4.47
N TYR A 126 1.91 -22.70 -3.26
CA TYR A 126 2.44 -23.43 -2.10
C TYR A 126 2.58 -24.94 -2.30
N SER A 127 1.64 -25.60 -2.97
CA SER A 127 1.69 -27.05 -3.19
C SER A 127 2.87 -27.46 -4.07
N GLU A 128 3.18 -26.68 -5.11
CA GLU A 128 4.32 -26.93 -5.98
C GLU A 128 5.63 -26.63 -5.25
N ALA A 129 5.67 -25.52 -4.52
CA ALA A 129 6.82 -25.13 -3.72
C ALA A 129 7.19 -26.17 -2.65
N LYS A 130 6.21 -26.87 -2.04
CA LYS A 130 6.49 -27.96 -1.09
C LYS A 130 7.17 -29.16 -1.75
N THR A 131 6.78 -29.52 -2.97
CA THR A 131 7.45 -30.58 -3.72
C THR A 131 8.91 -30.21 -4.05
N VAL A 132 9.14 -28.94 -4.42
CA VAL A 132 10.49 -28.42 -4.69
C VAL A 132 11.35 -28.36 -3.44
N GLU A 133 10.79 -27.90 -2.31
CA GLU A 133 11.48 -27.86 -1.01
C GLU A 133 11.91 -29.26 -0.55
N GLU A 134 11.05 -30.27 -0.73
CA GLU A 134 11.38 -31.66 -0.41
C GLU A 134 12.51 -32.20 -1.30
N ALA A 135 12.54 -31.84 -2.59
CA ALA A 135 13.65 -32.19 -3.46
C ALA A 135 14.98 -31.57 -3.01
N TYR A 136 14.97 -30.32 -2.53
CA TYR A 136 16.17 -29.66 -2.00
C TYR A 136 16.62 -30.21 -0.65
N SER A 137 15.77 -30.88 0.12
CA SER A 137 16.14 -31.47 1.41
C SER A 137 17.25 -32.54 1.31
N HIS A 138 17.49 -33.06 0.10
CA HIS A 138 18.52 -34.06 -0.20
C HIS A 138 19.81 -33.47 -0.78
N GLU A 139 19.88 -32.15 -0.99
CA GLU A 139 21.03 -31.45 -1.58
C GLU A 139 21.61 -30.42 -0.60
N GLU A 140 22.90 -30.12 -0.68
CA GLU A 140 23.52 -29.03 0.11
C GLU A 140 23.22 -27.65 -0.51
N VAL A 141 21.93 -27.34 -0.62
CA VAL A 141 21.43 -26.11 -1.27
C VAL A 141 20.98 -25.12 -0.20
N GLY A 142 21.44 -23.87 -0.31
CA GLY A 142 21.04 -22.80 0.60
C GLY A 142 19.53 -22.52 0.54
N SER A 143 18.94 -22.07 1.64
CA SER A 143 17.51 -21.75 1.69
C SER A 143 17.23 -20.38 1.04
N TYR A 144 16.74 -20.38 -0.19
CA TYR A 144 16.39 -19.18 -0.97
C TYR A 144 14.90 -19.13 -1.38
N MET A 145 14.07 -19.97 -0.75
CA MET A 145 12.63 -20.01 -0.98
C MET A 145 11.92 -19.06 -0.02
N TYR A 146 11.19 -18.08 -0.57
CA TYR A 146 10.41 -17.12 0.20
C TYR A 146 8.92 -17.48 0.14
N PHE A 147 8.38 -17.99 1.25
CA PHE A 147 6.95 -18.25 1.39
C PHE A 147 6.19 -17.02 1.90
N PHE A 148 5.06 -16.69 1.29
CA PHE A 148 4.20 -15.59 1.74
C PHE A 148 2.72 -15.88 1.50
N GLU A 149 1.85 -15.16 2.21
CA GLU A 149 0.41 -15.21 1.99
C GLU A 149 -0.09 -13.91 1.37
N HIS A 150 -0.91 -14.02 0.32
CA HIS A 150 -1.55 -12.89 -0.33
C HIS A 150 -2.97 -13.27 -0.76
N LYS A 151 -3.97 -12.46 -0.36
CA LYS A 151 -5.40 -12.69 -0.65
C LYS A 151 -5.86 -14.12 -0.28
N ASN A 152 -5.51 -14.59 0.92
CA ASN A 152 -5.81 -15.94 1.43
C ASN A 152 -5.24 -17.10 0.59
N LYS A 153 -4.24 -16.82 -0.25
CA LYS A 153 -3.48 -17.83 -0.99
C LYS A 153 -2.02 -17.80 -0.57
N LYS A 154 -1.41 -18.97 -0.46
CA LYS A 154 0.00 -19.12 -0.14
C LYS A 154 0.81 -19.27 -1.43
N TRP A 155 1.88 -18.51 -1.50
CA TRP A 155 2.78 -18.42 -2.64
C TRP A 155 4.21 -18.63 -2.16
N CYS A 156 5.08 -18.96 -3.11
CA CYS A 156 6.51 -19.02 -2.90
C CYS A 156 7.24 -18.33 -4.05
N ILE A 157 8.30 -17.59 -3.74
CA ILE A 157 9.31 -17.21 -4.74
C ILE A 157 10.56 -18.03 -4.45
N ASP A 158 10.91 -18.90 -5.38
CA ASP A 158 12.13 -19.68 -5.32
C ASP A 158 13.26 -18.96 -6.06
N ALA A 159 14.22 -18.43 -5.30
CA ALA A 159 15.43 -17.81 -5.83
C ALA A 159 16.67 -18.70 -5.65
N THR A 160 16.49 -20.03 -5.62
CA THR A 160 17.59 -20.98 -5.40
C THR A 160 18.61 -20.96 -6.53
N ALA A 161 18.15 -20.91 -7.78
CA ALA A 161 19.02 -20.77 -8.94
C ALA A 161 19.82 -19.45 -8.87
N GLU A 162 21.13 -19.53 -9.11
CA GLU A 162 21.98 -18.34 -9.17
C GLU A 162 21.54 -17.41 -10.30
N SER A 163 21.52 -16.11 -10.00
CA SER A 163 21.07 -15.07 -10.92
C SER A 163 21.82 -13.76 -10.62
N PRO A 164 21.79 -12.77 -11.54
CA PRO A 164 22.42 -11.47 -11.29
C PRO A 164 21.65 -10.59 -10.29
N PHE A 165 20.46 -11.01 -9.85
CA PHE A 165 19.57 -10.21 -8.99
C PHE A 165 19.94 -10.32 -7.52
N LYS A 166 20.04 -9.17 -6.86
CA LYS A 166 20.63 -9.06 -5.50
C LYS A 166 19.65 -9.37 -4.37
N GLY A 167 18.33 -9.41 -4.64
CA GLY A 167 17.30 -9.60 -3.62
C GLY A 167 17.49 -10.84 -2.74
N ARG A 168 17.95 -11.94 -3.34
CA ARG A 168 18.23 -13.22 -2.66
C ARG A 168 19.44 -13.20 -1.71
N LEU A 169 20.25 -12.15 -1.76
CA LEU A 169 21.49 -12.00 -0.97
C LEU A 169 21.33 -11.05 0.22
N ILE A 170 20.13 -10.49 0.42
CA ILE A 170 19.86 -9.60 1.55
C ILE A 170 19.76 -10.46 2.81
N ASN A 171 20.56 -10.11 3.83
CA ASN A 171 20.65 -10.89 5.06
C ASN A 171 19.49 -10.62 6.02
N HIS A 172 19.40 -11.48 7.02
CA HIS A 172 18.40 -11.39 8.07
C HIS A 172 18.79 -10.43 9.20
N SER A 173 17.79 -9.72 9.72
CA SER A 173 17.79 -9.17 11.08
C SER A 173 16.36 -9.01 11.57
N VAL A 174 16.08 -9.47 12.79
CA VAL A 174 14.82 -9.22 13.50
C VAL A 174 14.94 -8.01 14.43
N LEU A 175 16.14 -7.74 14.97
CA LEU A 175 16.38 -6.66 15.92
C LEU A 175 16.61 -5.30 15.25
N ARG A 176 17.28 -5.28 14.10
CA ARG A 176 17.65 -4.07 13.36
C ARG A 176 17.35 -4.15 11.86
N PRO A 177 16.15 -4.60 11.43
CA PRO A 177 15.79 -4.55 10.03
C PRO A 177 15.69 -3.10 9.55
N ASN A 178 16.15 -2.85 8.32
CA ASN A 178 15.93 -1.58 7.63
C ASN A 178 15.03 -1.75 6.39
N LEU A 179 14.68 -2.99 6.04
CA LEU A 179 13.74 -3.34 4.99
C LEU A 179 12.54 -4.12 5.55
N LYS A 180 11.41 -3.98 4.86
CA LYS A 180 10.25 -4.88 4.97
C LYS A 180 9.84 -5.33 3.59
N THR A 181 9.22 -6.51 3.52
CA THR A 181 8.62 -7.00 2.30
C THR A 181 7.19 -6.48 2.12
N LYS A 182 6.78 -6.33 0.86
CA LYS A 182 5.42 -5.98 0.46
C LYS A 182 5.09 -6.69 -0.85
N VAL A 183 3.91 -7.27 -0.94
CA VAL A 183 3.40 -7.81 -2.20
C VAL A 183 2.70 -6.70 -2.97
N VAL A 184 3.06 -6.54 -4.24
CA VAL A 184 2.37 -5.64 -5.18
C VAL A 184 1.94 -6.41 -6.42
N GLU A 185 0.87 -5.95 -7.04
CA GLU A 185 0.34 -6.53 -8.28
C GLU A 185 0.62 -5.58 -9.43
N ILE A 186 1.40 -6.03 -10.40
CA ILE A 186 1.82 -5.26 -11.59
C ILE A 186 1.58 -6.16 -12.80
N ASP A 187 0.88 -5.64 -13.81
CA ASP A 187 0.57 -6.37 -15.06
C ASP A 187 0.00 -7.77 -14.83
N GLY A 188 -0.87 -7.90 -13.81
CA GLY A 188 -1.54 -9.17 -13.45
C GLY A 188 -0.65 -10.19 -12.74
N ARG A 189 0.58 -9.82 -12.35
CA ARG A 189 1.53 -10.69 -11.63
C ARG A 189 1.84 -10.14 -10.25
N HIS A 190 2.11 -11.04 -9.32
CA HIS A 190 2.55 -10.69 -7.97
C HIS A 190 4.07 -10.47 -7.96
N HIS A 191 4.50 -9.41 -7.28
CA HIS A 191 5.90 -9.05 -7.07
C HIS A 191 6.13 -8.86 -5.58
N LEU A 192 7.15 -9.53 -5.03
CA LEU A 192 7.58 -9.35 -3.65
C LEU A 192 8.69 -8.31 -3.62
N ILE A 193 8.38 -7.11 -3.12
CA ILE A 193 9.33 -5.99 -3.11
C ILE A 193 9.81 -5.71 -1.70
N PHE A 194 11.04 -5.21 -1.60
CA PHE A 194 11.59 -4.61 -0.40
C PHE A 194 11.33 -3.11 -0.39
N VAL A 195 10.86 -2.63 0.75
CA VAL A 195 10.58 -1.22 1.01
C VAL A 195 11.34 -0.80 2.26
N ALA A 196 11.95 0.37 2.23
CA ALA A 196 12.68 0.92 3.35
C ALA A 196 11.74 1.15 4.56
N LEU A 197 12.09 0.59 5.72
CA LEU A 197 11.36 0.74 6.98
C LEU A 197 11.64 2.08 7.67
N ARG A 198 12.86 2.57 7.47
CA ARG A 198 13.42 3.83 7.98
C ARG A 198 14.31 4.45 6.90
N GLU A 199 14.89 5.60 7.19
CA GLU A 199 16.01 6.11 6.39
C GLU A 199 17.19 5.12 6.43
N ILE A 200 17.83 4.92 5.29
CA ILE A 200 18.99 4.04 5.10
C ILE A 200 20.10 4.88 4.48
N GLU A 201 21.26 4.93 5.13
CA GLU A 201 22.41 5.71 4.69
C GLU A 201 23.32 4.90 3.74
N VAL A 202 24.11 5.60 2.92
CA VAL A 202 25.15 5.00 2.08
C VAL A 202 26.06 4.08 2.90
N GLY A 203 26.31 2.89 2.38
CA GLY A 203 27.19 1.89 2.98
C GLY A 203 26.52 1.02 4.05
N GLU A 204 25.29 1.33 4.46
CA GLU A 204 24.52 0.45 5.35
C GLU A 204 24.21 -0.89 4.66
N GLU A 205 24.30 -1.98 5.45
CA GLU A 205 23.84 -3.28 5.03
C GLU A 205 22.31 -3.31 4.99
N LEU A 206 21.75 -3.87 3.92
CA LEU A 206 20.33 -4.12 3.79
C LEU A 206 19.95 -5.40 4.54
N LEU A 207 18.96 -5.28 5.43
CA LEU A 207 18.53 -6.33 6.34
C LEU A 207 17.01 -6.37 6.45
N TYR A 208 16.44 -7.58 6.47
CA TYR A 208 15.01 -7.79 6.70
C TYR A 208 14.72 -8.98 7.60
N ASP A 209 13.51 -9.03 8.15
CA ASP A 209 13.06 -10.17 8.92
C ASP A 209 12.62 -11.32 7.98
N TYR A 210 13.31 -12.46 8.04
CA TYR A 210 12.99 -13.64 7.22
C TYR A 210 11.66 -14.27 7.62
N GLY A 211 11.16 -13.99 8.83
CA GLY A 211 9.83 -14.41 9.28
C GLY A 211 9.70 -15.88 9.67
N ASP A 212 10.71 -16.73 9.45
CA ASP A 212 10.68 -18.13 9.91
C ASP A 212 10.90 -18.20 11.42
N ARG A 213 9.96 -18.83 12.11
CA ARG A 213 9.94 -19.06 13.57
C ARG A 213 9.62 -20.50 13.93
N SER A 214 9.75 -21.43 12.98
CA SER A 214 9.54 -22.85 13.24
C SER A 214 10.57 -23.34 14.28
N ALA A 215 10.15 -24.22 15.20
CA ALA A 215 11.03 -24.67 16.28
C ALA A 215 12.29 -25.36 15.75
N GLU A 216 12.16 -26.13 14.67
CA GLU A 216 13.26 -26.82 14.00
C GLU A 216 14.22 -25.83 13.31
N THR A 217 13.70 -24.88 12.53
CA THR A 217 14.54 -23.87 11.87
C THR A 217 15.32 -23.07 12.91
N LEU A 218 14.66 -22.64 14.00
CA LEU A 218 15.29 -21.86 15.06
C LEU A 218 16.37 -22.65 15.83
N ALA A 219 16.17 -23.95 16.04
CA ALA A 219 17.17 -24.80 16.68
C ALA A 219 18.45 -24.92 15.84
N ASN A 220 18.29 -25.04 14.52
CA ASN A 220 19.42 -25.15 13.58
C ASN A 220 20.03 -23.78 13.19
N ASN A 221 19.25 -22.71 13.30
CA ASN A 221 19.65 -21.35 12.91
C ASN A 221 19.36 -20.33 14.02
N PRO A 222 20.09 -20.35 15.15
CA PRO A 222 19.81 -19.47 16.29
C PRO A 222 19.93 -17.96 15.99
N TRP A 223 20.62 -17.60 14.90
CA TRP A 223 20.76 -16.22 14.44
C TRP A 223 19.41 -15.58 14.07
N LEU A 224 18.40 -16.38 13.71
CA LEU A 224 17.03 -15.90 13.40
C LEU A 224 16.31 -15.17 14.56
N LEU A 225 16.80 -15.29 15.79
CA LEU A 225 16.21 -14.63 16.96
C LEU A 225 17.01 -13.41 17.44
N ASN A 226 18.30 -13.37 17.14
CA ASN A 226 19.26 -12.54 17.89
C ASN A 226 20.07 -11.59 16.99
N THR A 227 19.78 -11.51 15.69
CA THR A 227 20.41 -10.56 14.75
C THR A 227 19.54 -9.38 14.42
#